data_AF-A0A834PC51-F1
#
_entry.id   AF-A0A834PC51-F1
#
_cell.length_a   1.000
_cell.length_b   1.000
_cell.length_c   1.000
_cell.angle_alpha   90.00
_cell.angle_beta   90.00
_cell.angle_gamma   90.00
#
_symmetry.space_group_name_H-M   'P 1'
#
loop_
_entity.id
_entity.type
_entity.pdbx_description
1 polymer ?
#
loop_
_entity_poly.entity_id
_entity_poly.type
_entity_poly.pdbx_seq_one_letter_code
_entity_poly.pdbx_strand_id
1 'polypeptide(L)'
;MTGIFNRFFGFWTNDSKIDEATGLTERQKRLVQNTWAIIKKDQVASGCAVMLAYFKKYPEHQRSFPAFKDMPIDQLNNNKKFQAHCAGIIATISTVIDSLQDAELLVANIVVFAERHRKRGQTIKSFEDLKPVIAEVLREALGKQFTSEVEEAWNKTLDVFFSKIYEVLG
;
A
#
# COMPACT_ATOMS: atom_id res chain seq x y z
N MET A 1 -32.89 -1.33 37.29
CA MET A 1 -31.74 -0.41 37.30
C MET A 1 -30.47 -1.23 37.36
N THR A 2 -29.55 -0.96 36.42
CA THR A 2 -28.08 -1.13 36.50
C THR A 2 -27.50 -2.51 36.91
N GLY A 3 -26.65 -3.17 36.14
CA GLY A 3 -25.94 -2.76 34.94
C GLY A 3 -25.11 -3.94 34.41
N ILE A 4 -25.17 -4.11 33.10
CA ILE A 4 -24.35 -5.01 32.29
C ILE A 4 -22.97 -4.35 32.16
N PHE A 5 -22.04 -4.56 33.10
CA PHE A 5 -20.65 -4.11 32.95
C PHE A 5 -19.71 -4.99 33.78
N ASN A 6 -19.47 -6.22 33.31
CA ASN A 6 -18.17 -6.89 33.46
C ASN A 6 -18.11 -8.17 32.62
N ARG A 7 -17.95 -7.98 31.31
CA ARG A 7 -17.31 -8.98 30.43
C ARG A 7 -15.93 -8.45 30.06
N PHE A 8 -15.05 -8.45 31.04
CA PHE A 8 -13.61 -8.25 30.88
C PHE A 8 -12.94 -9.61 31.09
N PHE A 9 -12.05 -9.97 30.14
CA PHE A 9 -11.08 -11.07 30.15
C PHE A 9 -11.54 -12.45 29.65
N GLY A 10 -11.12 -12.81 28.42
CA GLY A 10 -11.17 -14.20 27.96
C GLY A 10 -11.06 -14.51 26.46
N PHE A 11 -10.69 -13.59 25.57
CA PHE A 11 -10.29 -13.98 24.21
C PHE A 11 -8.80 -13.74 24.04
N TRP A 12 -8.01 -14.79 24.23
CA TRP A 12 -6.70 -14.88 23.62
C TRP A 12 -6.93 -14.83 22.10
N THR A 13 -6.85 -13.65 21.49
CA THR A 13 -6.49 -13.61 20.07
C THR A 13 -5.10 -14.22 20.01
N ASN A 14 -4.97 -15.37 19.33
CA ASN A 14 -3.64 -15.91 19.08
C ASN A 14 -2.98 -14.96 18.07
N ASP A 15 -2.41 -13.88 18.60
CA ASP A 15 -1.79 -12.79 17.86
C ASP A 15 -0.61 -13.24 17.03
N SER A 16 -0.09 -14.44 17.32
CA SER A 16 0.99 -15.11 16.59
C SER A 16 0.50 -16.14 15.56
N LYS A 17 -0.81 -16.46 15.53
CA LYS A 17 -1.36 -17.37 14.52
C LYS A 17 -1.19 -16.72 13.15
N ILE A 18 -0.60 -17.47 12.23
CA ILE A 18 -0.45 -17.06 10.84
C ILE A 18 -1.77 -17.30 10.12
N ASP A 19 -2.24 -16.28 9.42
CA ASP A 19 -3.29 -16.38 8.41
C ASP A 19 -2.70 -17.03 7.16
N GLU A 20 -3.19 -18.20 6.77
CA GLU A 20 -2.64 -18.97 5.64
C GLU A 20 -2.79 -18.25 4.30
N ALA A 21 -3.81 -17.40 4.14
CA ALA A 21 -4.07 -16.70 2.88
C ALA A 21 -3.13 -15.51 2.66
N THR A 22 -2.68 -14.88 3.76
CA THR A 22 -1.84 -13.68 3.69
C THR A 22 -0.40 -13.92 4.19
N GLY A 23 -0.16 -14.97 4.98
CA GLY A 23 1.11 -15.19 5.68
C GLY A 23 1.38 -14.22 6.83
N LEU A 24 0.45 -13.30 7.12
CA LEU A 24 0.53 -12.35 8.23
C LEU A 24 -0.09 -12.93 9.50
N THR A 25 0.44 -12.51 10.64
CA THR A 25 -0.24 -12.70 11.93
C THR A 25 -1.19 -11.53 12.23
N GLU A 26 -2.14 -11.74 13.15
CA GLU A 26 -3.04 -10.65 13.60
C GLU A 26 -2.26 -9.46 14.18
N ARG A 27 -1.13 -9.71 14.83
CA ARG A 27 -0.22 -8.65 15.29
C ARG A 27 0.36 -7.87 14.12
N GLN A 28 0.85 -8.55 13.08
CA GLN A 28 1.44 -7.92 11.89
C GLN A 28 0.40 -7.09 11.13
N LYS A 29 -0.84 -7.60 10.96
CA LYS A 29 -1.94 -6.83 10.35
C LYS A 29 -2.20 -5.52 11.10
N ARG A 30 -2.26 -5.57 12.44
CA ARG A 30 -2.44 -4.36 13.26
C ARG A 30 -1.26 -3.39 13.18
N LEU A 31 -0.03 -3.88 13.12
CA LEU A 31 1.14 -3.01 12.92
C LEU A 31 1.07 -2.25 11.61
N VAL A 32 0.68 -2.93 10.52
CA VAL A 32 0.48 -2.32 9.20
C VAL A 32 -0.63 -1.27 9.27
N GLN A 33 -1.79 -1.61 9.84
CA GLN A 33 -2.92 -0.68 9.96
C GLN A 33 -2.57 0.57 10.81
N ASN A 34 -1.91 0.37 11.94
CA ASN A 34 -1.52 1.46 12.85
C ASN A 34 -0.47 2.38 12.22
N THR A 35 0.54 1.81 11.57
CA THR A 35 1.58 2.62 10.92
C THR A 35 1.07 3.29 9.64
N TRP A 36 0.17 2.63 8.90
CA TRP A 36 -0.50 3.23 7.74
C TRP A 36 -1.36 4.44 8.11
N ALA A 37 -1.94 4.48 9.30
CA ALA A 37 -2.70 5.64 9.79
C ALA A 37 -1.87 6.93 9.82
N ILE A 38 -0.55 6.82 9.99
CA ILE A 38 0.38 7.95 9.94
C ILE A 38 0.57 8.42 8.50
N ILE A 39 0.78 7.48 7.58
CA ILE A 39 1.00 7.76 6.16
C ILE A 39 -0.24 8.39 5.53
N LYS A 40 -1.43 7.81 5.75
CA LYS A 40 -2.65 8.27 5.08
C LYS A 40 -3.20 9.62 5.57
N LYS A 41 -2.56 10.24 6.57
CA LYS A 41 -2.98 11.54 7.12
C LYS A 41 -2.87 12.68 6.10
N ASP A 42 -1.85 12.65 5.25
CA ASP A 42 -1.71 13.54 4.09
C ASP A 42 -1.55 12.71 2.82
N GLN A 43 -2.69 12.30 2.26
CA GLN A 43 -2.73 11.40 1.11
C GLN A 43 -2.04 11.98 -0.13
N VAL A 44 -2.13 13.30 -0.33
CA VAL A 44 -1.50 13.94 -1.48
C VAL A 44 0.01 13.93 -1.29
N ALA A 45 0.51 14.39 -0.14
CA ALA A 45 1.93 14.43 0.13
C ALA A 45 2.57 13.03 0.08
N SER A 46 1.94 12.03 0.71
CA SER A 46 2.44 10.65 0.70
C SER A 46 2.42 10.02 -0.69
N GLY A 47 1.35 10.23 -1.47
CA GLY A 47 1.31 9.75 -2.85
C GLY A 47 2.35 10.43 -3.74
N CYS A 48 2.56 11.74 -3.55
CA CYS A 48 3.62 12.48 -4.24
C CYS A 48 5.00 11.95 -3.87
N ALA A 49 5.27 11.65 -2.60
CA ALA A 49 6.55 11.07 -2.18
C ALA A 49 6.84 9.76 -2.93
N VAL A 50 5.86 8.85 -2.99
CA VAL A 50 5.97 7.58 -3.75
C VAL A 50 6.23 7.84 -5.24
N MET A 51 5.39 8.64 -5.89
CA MET A 51 5.47 8.83 -7.35
C MET A 51 6.71 9.61 -7.79
N LEU A 52 7.14 10.60 -7.01
CA LEU A 52 8.36 11.34 -7.30
C LEU A 52 9.60 10.46 -7.08
N ALA A 53 9.65 9.66 -6.02
CA ALA A 53 10.73 8.70 -5.83
C ALA A 53 10.77 7.69 -6.99
N TYR A 54 9.61 7.20 -7.42
CA TYR A 54 9.47 6.28 -8.53
C TYR A 54 9.99 6.87 -9.86
N PHE A 55 9.53 8.07 -10.24
CA PHE A 55 9.98 8.70 -11.48
C PHE A 55 11.42 9.20 -11.42
N LYS A 56 11.96 9.54 -10.25
CA LYS A 56 13.39 9.85 -10.11
C LYS A 56 14.26 8.62 -10.34
N LYS A 57 13.82 7.46 -9.84
CA LYS A 57 14.57 6.19 -9.96
C LYS A 57 14.38 5.53 -11.33
N TYR A 58 13.20 5.69 -11.91
CA TYR A 58 12.78 5.05 -13.16
C TYR A 58 11.98 6.05 -14.04
N PRO A 59 12.66 7.04 -14.65
CA PRO A 59 12.01 8.14 -15.36
C PRO A 59 11.20 7.71 -16.59
N GLU A 60 11.51 6.55 -17.17
CA GLU A 60 10.77 5.99 -18.31
C GLU A 60 9.30 5.74 -17.99
N HIS A 61 8.96 5.43 -16.72
CA HIS A 61 7.58 5.11 -16.34
C HIS A 61 6.66 6.33 -16.35
N GLN A 62 7.21 7.56 -16.25
CA GLN A 62 6.42 8.79 -16.33
C GLN A 62 5.70 8.92 -17.68
N ARG A 63 6.25 8.32 -18.75
CA ARG A 63 5.65 8.32 -20.10
C ARG A 63 4.27 7.67 -20.17
N SER A 64 3.97 6.78 -19.22
CA SER A 64 2.68 6.09 -19.10
C SER A 64 1.53 6.98 -18.60
N PHE A 65 1.81 8.25 -18.27
CA PHE A 65 0.84 9.16 -17.67
C PHE A 65 0.60 10.39 -18.56
N PRO A 66 -0.31 10.33 -19.55
CA PRO A 66 -0.51 11.37 -20.55
C PRO A 66 -0.74 12.79 -20.00
N ALA A 67 -1.33 12.90 -18.80
CA ALA A 67 -1.64 14.17 -18.17
C ALA A 67 -0.41 14.97 -17.70
N PHE A 68 0.74 14.32 -17.53
CA PHE A 68 1.95 14.93 -16.99
C PHE A 68 3.26 14.27 -17.48
N LYS A 69 3.20 13.48 -18.56
CA LYS A 69 4.36 12.74 -19.08
C LYS A 69 5.54 13.60 -19.53
N ASP A 70 5.28 14.82 -19.98
CA ASP A 70 6.28 15.74 -20.54
C ASP A 70 6.67 16.86 -19.54
N MET A 71 6.16 16.79 -18.30
CA MET A 71 6.44 17.79 -17.27
C MET A 71 7.73 17.45 -16.52
N PRO A 72 8.60 18.43 -16.23
CA PRO A 72 9.75 18.22 -15.34
C PRO A 72 9.33 17.67 -13.98
N ILE A 73 10.07 16.68 -13.45
CA ILE A 73 9.72 15.97 -12.21
C ILE A 73 9.56 16.94 -11.02
N ASP A 74 10.41 17.96 -10.93
CA ASP A 74 10.38 19.01 -9.91
C ASP A 74 9.14 19.91 -9.99
N GLN A 75 8.45 19.94 -11.13
CA GLN A 75 7.21 20.70 -11.34
C GLN A 75 5.94 19.88 -11.13
N LEU A 76 6.03 18.55 -11.07
CA LEU A 76 4.87 17.66 -10.95
C LEU A 76 4.01 17.96 -9.72
N ASN A 77 4.63 18.34 -8.60
CA ASN A 77 3.91 18.69 -7.38
C ASN A 77 2.92 19.85 -7.53
N ASN A 78 3.08 20.70 -8.55
CA ASN A 78 2.16 21.81 -8.82
C ASN A 78 1.00 21.41 -9.74
N ASN A 79 1.04 20.20 -10.33
CA ASN A 79 0.02 19.71 -11.25
C ASN A 79 -1.13 19.03 -10.50
N LYS A 80 -2.36 19.55 -10.63
CA LYS A 80 -3.54 19.00 -9.95
C LYS A 80 -3.95 17.61 -10.41
N LYS A 81 -3.68 17.23 -11.67
CA LYS A 81 -3.92 15.86 -12.17
C LYS A 81 -2.93 14.88 -11.56
N PHE A 82 -1.68 15.30 -11.37
CA PHE A 82 -0.68 14.52 -10.64
C PHE A 82 -1.08 14.34 -9.16
N GLN A 83 -1.40 15.44 -8.47
CA GLN A 83 -1.87 15.37 -7.07
C GLN A 83 -3.10 14.44 -6.89
N ALA A 84 -4.07 14.50 -7.82
CA ALA A 84 -5.23 13.63 -7.80
C ALA A 84 -4.85 12.15 -7.99
N HIS A 85 -3.90 11.86 -8.90
CA HIS A 85 -3.37 10.52 -9.07
C HIS A 85 -2.67 10.01 -7.80
N CYS A 86 -1.82 10.84 -7.19
CA CYS A 86 -1.12 10.56 -5.94
C CYS A 86 -2.08 10.21 -4.80
N ALA A 87 -3.14 11.00 -4.60
CA ALA A 87 -4.17 10.68 -3.61
C ALA A 87 -4.88 9.33 -3.91
N GLY A 88 -5.13 9.04 -5.19
CA GLY A 88 -5.73 7.78 -5.63
C GLY A 88 -4.88 6.54 -5.31
N ILE A 89 -3.54 6.67 -5.34
CA ILE A 89 -2.63 5.59 -4.93
C ILE A 89 -2.81 5.30 -3.43
N ILE A 90 -2.81 6.33 -2.59
CA ILE A 90 -3.00 6.16 -1.14
C ILE A 90 -4.39 5.58 -0.81
N ALA A 91 -5.43 6.00 -1.54
CA ALA A 91 -6.77 5.40 -1.39
C ALA A 91 -6.80 3.91 -1.77
N THR A 92 -6.10 3.54 -2.85
CA THR A 92 -6.00 2.14 -3.29
C THR A 92 -5.28 1.28 -2.26
N ILE A 93 -4.11 1.73 -1.78
CA ILE A 93 -3.35 1.00 -0.75
C ILE A 93 -4.16 0.92 0.55
N SER A 94 -4.91 1.97 0.90
CA SER A 94 -5.83 1.92 2.05
C SER A 94 -6.89 0.84 1.90
N THR A 95 -7.48 0.69 0.71
CA THR A 95 -8.47 -0.37 0.45
C THR A 95 -7.87 -1.77 0.68
N VAL A 96 -6.64 -2.00 0.21
CA VAL A 96 -5.91 -3.26 0.44
C VAL A 96 -5.69 -3.50 1.94
N ILE A 97 -5.22 -2.48 2.67
CA ILE A 97 -4.93 -2.57 4.10
C ILE A 97 -6.19 -2.78 4.95
N ASP A 98 -7.28 -2.12 4.58
CA ASP A 98 -8.57 -2.26 5.26
C ASP A 98 -9.16 -3.67 5.05
N SER A 99 -8.80 -4.35 3.95
CA SER A 99 -9.19 -5.73 3.65
C SER A 99 -8.28 -6.81 4.24
N LEU A 100 -7.22 -6.50 4.99
CA LEU A 100 -6.29 -7.51 5.54
C LEU A 100 -6.95 -8.57 6.44
N GLN A 101 -8.16 -8.32 6.94
CA GLN A 101 -8.93 -9.26 7.75
C GLN A 101 -9.89 -10.15 6.97
N ASP A 102 -10.04 -9.90 5.67
CA ASP A 102 -10.90 -10.66 4.78
C ASP A 102 -10.10 -10.97 3.51
N ALA A 103 -9.49 -12.17 3.49
CA ALA A 103 -8.60 -12.58 2.41
C ALA A 103 -9.31 -12.64 1.04
N GLU A 104 -10.60 -13.01 1.00
CA GLU A 104 -11.36 -13.06 -0.25
C GLU A 104 -11.59 -11.64 -0.79
N LEU A 105 -12.00 -10.71 0.09
CA LEU A 105 -12.16 -9.31 -0.27
C LEU A 105 -10.83 -8.66 -0.69
N LEU A 106 -9.74 -8.99 0.02
CA LEU A 106 -8.39 -8.55 -0.31
C LEU A 106 -8.03 -8.97 -1.73
N VAL A 107 -8.14 -10.26 -2.06
CA VAL A 107 -7.83 -10.78 -3.39
C VAL A 107 -8.72 -10.11 -4.46
N ALA A 108 -10.02 -10.00 -4.21
CA ALA A 108 -10.95 -9.36 -5.15
C ALA A 108 -10.56 -7.91 -5.46
N ASN A 109 -10.20 -7.13 -4.44
CA ASN A 109 -9.76 -5.74 -4.59
C ASN A 109 -8.47 -5.64 -5.41
N ILE A 110 -7.50 -6.53 -5.17
CA ILE A 110 -6.22 -6.55 -5.88
C ILE A 110 -6.42 -6.93 -7.36
N VAL A 111 -7.27 -7.91 -7.65
CA VAL A 111 -7.59 -8.33 -9.02
C VAL A 111 -8.22 -7.18 -9.81
N VAL A 112 -9.21 -6.49 -9.23
CA VAL A 112 -9.85 -5.32 -9.85
C VAL A 112 -8.83 -4.21 -10.12
N PHE A 113 -7.91 -3.98 -9.19
CA PHE A 113 -6.82 -3.03 -9.37
C PHE A 113 -5.88 -3.43 -10.52
N ALA A 114 -5.39 -4.67 -10.52
CA ALA A 114 -4.44 -5.17 -11.50
C ALA A 114 -5.04 -5.15 -12.91
N GLU A 115 -6.29 -5.56 -13.06
CA GLU A 115 -7.02 -5.54 -14.34
C GLU A 115 -7.16 -4.13 -14.93
N ARG A 116 -7.41 -3.13 -14.09
CA ARG A 116 -7.46 -1.73 -14.53
C ARG A 116 -6.10 -1.22 -15.03
N HIS A 117 -5.01 -1.66 -14.41
CA HIS A 117 -3.66 -1.29 -14.80
C HIS A 117 -3.18 -2.04 -16.05
N ARG A 118 -3.56 -3.31 -16.19
CA ARG A 118 -3.38 -4.09 -17.42
C ARG A 118 -3.97 -3.38 -18.64
N LYS A 119 -5.23 -2.94 -18.53
CA LYS A 119 -5.94 -2.20 -19.59
C LYS A 119 -5.29 -0.87 -19.96
N ARG A 120 -4.51 -0.28 -19.04
CA ARG A 120 -3.75 0.97 -19.25
C ARG A 120 -2.32 0.73 -19.74
N GLY A 121 -1.91 -0.54 -19.91
CA GLY A 121 -0.61 -0.92 -20.43
C GLY A 121 0.51 -0.97 -19.38
N GLN A 122 0.20 -1.00 -18.09
CA GLN A 122 1.23 -1.26 -17.08
C GLN A 122 1.68 -2.72 -17.15
N THR A 123 2.99 -2.93 -17.00
CA THR A 123 3.63 -4.24 -17.12
C THR A 123 4.07 -4.75 -15.75
N ILE A 124 4.42 -6.04 -15.68
CA ILE A 124 5.06 -6.62 -14.49
C ILE A 124 6.27 -5.77 -14.05
N LYS A 125 7.13 -5.37 -15.01
CA LYS A 125 8.29 -4.50 -14.78
C LYS A 125 7.94 -3.20 -14.04
N SER A 126 6.83 -2.54 -14.41
CA SER A 126 6.38 -1.32 -13.72
C SER A 126 6.10 -1.57 -12.24
N PHE A 127 5.54 -2.73 -11.90
CA PHE A 127 5.24 -3.08 -10.51
C PHE A 127 6.46 -3.62 -9.75
N GLU A 128 7.36 -4.36 -10.41
CA GLU A 128 8.66 -4.77 -9.85
C GLU A 128 9.52 -3.56 -9.46
N ASP A 129 9.55 -2.52 -10.31
CA ASP A 129 10.28 -1.28 -10.04
C ASP A 129 9.60 -0.45 -8.93
N LEU A 130 8.27 -0.46 -8.85
CA LEU A 130 7.50 0.33 -7.87
C LEU A 130 7.57 -0.26 -6.45
N LYS A 131 7.54 -1.57 -6.30
CA LYS A 131 7.53 -2.25 -4.99
C LYS A 131 8.66 -1.79 -4.04
N PRO A 132 9.95 -1.82 -4.43
CA PRO A 132 11.03 -1.37 -3.54
C PRO A 132 10.96 0.13 -3.24
N VAL A 133 10.42 0.95 -4.16
CA VAL A 133 10.23 2.39 -3.93
C VAL A 133 9.19 2.64 -2.84
N ILE A 134 8.09 1.90 -2.84
CA ILE A 134 7.09 2.00 -1.76
C ILE A 134 7.72 1.62 -0.41
N ALA A 135 8.49 0.53 -0.35
CA ALA A 135 9.17 0.11 0.87
C ALA A 135 10.16 1.17 1.40
N GLU A 136 10.93 1.80 0.51
CA GLU A 136 11.86 2.88 0.83
C GLU A 136 11.13 4.11 1.40
N VAL A 137 10.06 4.57 0.73
CA VAL A 137 9.25 5.70 1.20
C VAL A 137 8.55 5.43 2.53
N LEU A 138 8.06 4.20 2.75
CA LEU A 138 7.49 3.79 4.03
C LEU A 138 8.52 3.88 5.16
N ARG A 139 9.76 3.40 4.92
CA ARG A 139 10.85 3.47 5.89
C ARG A 139 11.18 4.92 6.25
N GLU A 140 11.33 5.79 5.24
CA GLU A 140 11.63 7.20 5.44
C GLU A 140 10.52 7.92 6.22
N ALA A 141 9.26 7.69 5.82
CA ALA A 141 8.11 8.37 6.43
C ALA A 141 7.84 7.91 7.87
N LEU A 142 8.11 6.64 8.20
CA LEU A 142 7.89 6.10 9.55
C LEU A 142 9.10 6.34 10.47
N GLY A 143 10.31 6.51 9.92
CA GLY A 143 11.51 6.81 10.69
C GLY A 143 11.73 5.82 11.84
N LYS A 144 11.78 6.31 13.08
CA LYS A 144 11.97 5.47 14.29
C LYS A 144 10.84 4.46 14.52
N GLN A 145 9.66 4.67 13.94
CA GLN A 145 8.53 3.73 14.04
C GLN A 145 8.66 2.56 13.06
N PHE A 146 9.57 2.63 12.09
CA PHE A 146 9.89 1.54 11.18
C PHE A 146 10.82 0.52 11.86
N THR A 147 10.33 -0.12 12.92
CA THR A 147 11.04 -1.19 13.61
C THR A 147 11.17 -2.42 12.73
N SER A 148 12.05 -3.36 13.09
CA SER A 148 12.21 -4.63 12.35
C SER A 148 10.90 -5.41 12.21
N GLU A 149 10.02 -5.34 13.21
CA GLU A 149 8.71 -6.00 13.16
C GLU A 149 7.74 -5.31 12.21
N VAL A 150 7.74 -3.96 12.19
CA VAL A 150 6.94 -3.17 11.24
C VAL A 150 7.43 -3.41 9.81
N GLU A 151 8.75 -3.45 9.62
CA GLU A 151 9.37 -3.78 8.34
C GLU A 151 8.95 -5.18 7.84
N GLU A 152 9.04 -6.21 8.68
CA GLU A 152 8.61 -7.55 8.32
C GLU A 152 7.13 -7.59 7.94
N ALA A 153 6.26 -6.92 8.72
CA ALA A 153 4.83 -6.87 8.46
C ALA A 153 4.51 -6.16 7.12
N TRP A 154 5.20 -5.06 6.82
CA TRP A 154 5.06 -4.36 5.54
C TRP A 154 5.59 -5.18 4.37
N ASN A 155 6.75 -5.83 4.51
CA ASN A 155 7.31 -6.69 3.47
C ASN A 155 6.32 -7.80 3.09
N LYS A 156 5.75 -8.51 4.08
CA LYS A 156 4.72 -9.52 3.82
C LYS A 156 3.47 -8.94 3.16
N THR A 157 3.01 -7.78 3.60
CA THR A 157 1.84 -7.11 3.00
C THR A 157 2.09 -6.75 1.54
N LEU A 158 3.26 -6.20 1.23
CA LEU A 158 3.67 -5.87 -0.13
C LEU A 158 3.87 -7.15 -0.95
N ASP A 159 4.41 -8.22 -0.38
CA ASP A 159 4.54 -9.52 -1.06
C ASP A 159 3.17 -10.06 -1.49
N VAL A 160 2.18 -10.07 -0.59
CA VAL A 160 0.79 -10.48 -0.91
C VAL A 160 0.22 -9.60 -2.02
N PHE A 161 0.36 -8.27 -1.90
CA PHE A 161 -0.21 -7.35 -2.87
C PHE A 161 0.40 -7.52 -4.27
N PHE A 162 1.73 -7.51 -4.34
CA PHE A 162 2.45 -7.53 -5.61
C PHE A 162 2.46 -8.92 -6.26
N SER A 163 2.54 -10.02 -5.49
CA SER A 163 2.42 -11.38 -6.04
C SER A 163 1.11 -11.56 -6.80
N LYS A 164 -0.01 -11.13 -6.20
CA LYS A 164 -1.32 -11.21 -6.85
C LYS A 164 -1.42 -10.30 -8.08
N ILE A 165 -0.77 -9.13 -8.09
CA ILE A 165 -0.66 -8.30 -9.29
C ILE A 165 0.08 -9.06 -10.40
N TYR A 166 1.22 -9.70 -10.08
CA TYR A 166 2.00 -10.44 -11.07
C TYR A 166 1.22 -11.61 -11.67
N GLU A 167 0.43 -12.33 -10.87
CA GLU A 167 -0.45 -13.39 -11.36
C GLU A 167 -1.51 -12.90 -12.36
N VAL A 168 -2.04 -11.68 -12.18
CA VAL A 168 -3.07 -11.11 -13.08
C VAL A 168 -2.46 -10.53 -14.35
N LEU A 169 -1.21 -10.06 -14.28
CA LEU A 169 -0.52 -9.44 -15.41
C LEU A 169 0.27 -10.43 -16.28
N GLY A 170 0.64 -11.59 -15.73
CA GLY A 170 1.26 -12.71 -16.46
C GLY A 170 0.27 -13.48 -17.30
#